data_AF-A0A151EZD6-F1
#
_entry.id   AF-A0A151EZD6-F1
#
_cell.length_a   1.000
_cell.length_b   1.000
_cell.length_c   1.000
_cell.angle_alpha   90.00
_cell.angle_beta   90.00
_cell.angle_gamma   90.00
#
_symmetry.space_group_name_H-M   'P 1'
#
loop_
_entity.id
_entity.type
_entity.pdbx_description
1 polymer ?
#
loop_
_entity_poly.entity_id
_entity_poly.type
_entity_poly.pdbx_seq_one_letter_code
_entity_poly.pdbx_strand_id
1 'polypeptide(L)'
;MKLPKVTAFVIVLVLIGTSITLSETHELTPENTVIVSNETDRDFCQDFSVFLQRASLEWVYTKQSKIPDNVKDKNVIIVGGPDAIYTGEVVKDILTQNEIDLIRRDRTYCTFVKDSPWAENRVIYVCAGSDRVYTERAAEEGIKSIIRNTEDLKWMDNPLTEWSYEEAQKYISHYQFIPDSKELSTDNLTIELTYEYNPYISSENAKEDVEHLFYLLSHGYCGYGYYKTKGNFEQAKKNILQELETSSTWSLHDLSELIYTHLQFIRDAHLRIGYNNYYSHKDFWHSRNVEIWKTEGEYYFFSDNKTLKILQVNNNDPEGFIYPSLNPKGDPMYILGVLSLSPPGPLTLTVENENETRLCEIRLYRSSSESMLGPGLTIFETKETSGIPIIRVSSFSDGARTELESFLRTAERYKDEPYLILDIRGNGGGNSNWPEKWVEQFTGHNPEWYFTATTLKSRTALMGRINQCRYYLNKSPQDMEIKTHLQECEEELRIFEESHRNPYWSELYNPDIQLIPNDTTLIVLTDGNVASSGEAFIGMLRLVENVVFLGENSAGGCMFGYITLHQLPHSHLSIRLTTRLYYPLDLQFIEGKGFSPHLWVPASDALNYVVAAIEKGVL
;
A
#
# COMPACT_ATOMS: atom_id res chain seq x y z
N MET A 1 -18.39 -40.31 -11.03
CA MET A 1 -18.19 -40.73 -9.62
C MET A 1 -18.18 -39.45 -8.81
N LYS A 2 -19.29 -39.16 -8.11
CA LYS A 2 -19.58 -37.84 -7.51
C LYS A 2 -18.83 -37.69 -6.19
N LEU A 3 -17.96 -36.68 -6.08
CA LEU A 3 -17.39 -36.26 -4.79
C LEU A 3 -18.49 -35.66 -3.89
N PRO A 4 -18.35 -35.74 -2.55
CA PRO A 4 -19.38 -35.34 -1.62
C PRO A 4 -19.47 -33.82 -1.54
N LYS A 5 -20.72 -33.35 -1.40
CA LYS A 5 -21.08 -31.95 -1.19
C LYS A 5 -20.39 -31.40 0.05
N VAL A 6 -19.82 -30.21 -0.12
CA VAL A 6 -19.33 -29.30 0.92
C VAL A 6 -20.29 -29.27 2.10
N THR A 7 -19.73 -29.51 3.28
CA THR A 7 -20.39 -29.43 4.58
C THR A 7 -20.80 -27.98 4.82
N ALA A 8 -22.11 -27.70 4.84
CA ALA A 8 -22.63 -26.41 5.25
C ALA A 8 -22.24 -26.14 6.71
N PHE A 9 -21.50 -25.04 6.94
CA PHE A 9 -21.25 -24.53 8.29
C PHE A 9 -22.58 -24.07 8.89
N VAL A 10 -22.85 -24.52 10.11
CA VAL A 10 -24.06 -24.16 10.85
C VAL A 10 -23.81 -22.81 11.52
N ILE A 11 -24.44 -21.76 11.00
CA ILE A 11 -24.76 -20.57 11.80
C ILE A 11 -25.68 -21.06 12.93
N VAL A 12 -25.13 -21.22 14.13
CA VAL A 12 -25.97 -21.36 15.32
C VAL A 12 -26.11 -20.00 15.97
N LEU A 13 -26.99 -19.17 15.39
CA LEU A 13 -27.74 -18.22 16.20
C LEU A 13 -28.62 -19.07 17.12
N VAL A 14 -28.11 -19.40 18.31
CA VAL A 14 -28.90 -20.04 19.35
C VAL A 14 -29.91 -19.00 19.87
N LEU A 15 -30.97 -18.76 19.10
CA LEU A 15 -32.24 -18.29 19.63
C LEU A 15 -32.90 -19.49 20.31
N ILE A 16 -32.43 -19.86 21.51
CA ILE A 16 -33.23 -20.75 22.36
C ILE A 16 -34.54 -20.01 22.65
N GLY A 17 -35.63 -20.59 22.18
CA GLY A 17 -36.99 -20.07 22.27
C GLY A 17 -37.42 -19.75 23.70
N THR A 18 -37.13 -18.53 24.10
CA THR A 18 -38.08 -17.62 24.74
C THR A 18 -38.08 -16.39 23.87
N SER A 19 -39.24 -16.00 23.35
CA SER A 19 -39.45 -14.67 22.77
C SER A 19 -39.20 -13.63 23.86
N ILE A 20 -37.93 -13.33 24.14
CA ILE A 20 -37.55 -12.11 24.82
C ILE A 20 -37.67 -11.08 23.70
N THR A 21 -38.80 -10.38 23.70
CA THR A 21 -38.82 -9.00 23.23
C THR A 21 -37.59 -8.34 23.83
N LEU A 22 -36.54 -8.09 23.02
CA LEU A 22 -35.50 -7.13 23.37
C LEU A 22 -36.24 -5.93 23.92
N SER A 23 -36.09 -5.67 25.22
CA SER A 23 -36.73 -4.50 25.83
C SER A 23 -36.32 -3.29 25.02
N GLU A 24 -37.28 -2.43 24.75
CA GLU A 24 -37.14 -1.20 23.98
C GLU A 24 -35.76 -0.53 24.19
N THR A 25 -34.96 -0.60 23.12
CA THR A 25 -33.86 0.32 22.75
C THR A 25 -32.72 0.53 23.75
N HIS A 26 -31.75 -0.39 23.78
CA HIS A 26 -30.36 0.01 24.09
C HIS A 26 -29.86 0.88 22.93
N GLU A 27 -29.70 2.18 23.16
CA GLU A 27 -29.06 3.05 22.18
C GLU A 27 -27.59 2.61 22.05
N LEU A 28 -27.23 2.06 20.89
CA LEU A 28 -25.87 1.67 20.53
C LEU A 28 -25.31 2.74 19.62
N THR A 29 -24.28 3.43 20.08
CA THR A 29 -23.48 4.35 19.26
C THR A 29 -22.00 4.07 19.49
N PRO A 30 -21.12 4.46 18.56
CA PRO A 30 -19.68 4.33 18.76
C PRO A 30 -19.19 5.02 20.04
N GLU A 31 -19.76 6.17 20.41
CA GLU A 31 -19.34 6.96 21.57
C GLU A 31 -19.70 6.30 22.92
N ASN A 32 -20.74 5.45 22.93
CA ASN A 32 -21.22 4.79 24.13
C ASN A 32 -20.90 3.28 24.18
N THR A 33 -20.11 2.79 23.23
CA THR A 33 -19.72 1.38 23.09
C THR A 33 -18.20 1.25 23.11
N VAL A 34 -17.68 0.25 23.81
CA VAL A 34 -16.23 -0.01 23.89
C VAL A 34 -15.91 -1.47 23.65
N ILE A 35 -14.73 -1.74 23.10
CA ILE A 35 -14.18 -3.09 23.02
C ILE A 35 -13.29 -3.31 24.23
N VAL A 36 -13.48 -4.41 24.96
CA VAL A 36 -12.64 -4.81 26.09
C VAL A 36 -11.96 -6.12 25.75
N SER A 37 -10.63 -6.13 25.81
CA SER A 37 -9.82 -7.31 25.48
C SER A 37 -8.56 -7.39 26.33
N ASN A 38 -7.91 -8.56 26.32
CA ASN A 38 -6.51 -8.65 26.71
C ASN A 38 -5.63 -8.19 25.53
N GLU A 39 -4.34 -7.97 25.78
CA GLU A 39 -3.42 -7.45 24.77
C GLU A 39 -3.18 -8.43 23.62
N THR A 40 -3.19 -9.73 23.91
CA THR A 40 -2.95 -10.75 22.88
C THR A 40 -4.08 -10.79 21.85
N ASP A 41 -5.32 -10.79 22.32
CA ASP A 41 -6.49 -10.91 21.45
C ASP A 41 -6.75 -9.59 20.71
N ARG A 42 -6.50 -8.44 21.36
CA ARG A 42 -6.49 -7.12 20.68
C ARG A 42 -5.47 -7.10 19.54
N ASP A 43 -4.21 -7.37 19.85
CA ASP A 43 -3.12 -7.27 18.86
C ASP A 43 -3.39 -8.23 17.70
N PHE A 44 -3.81 -9.46 17.99
CA PHE A 44 -4.18 -10.43 16.97
C PHE A 44 -5.32 -9.92 16.08
N CYS A 45 -6.40 -9.37 16.65
CA CYS A 45 -7.49 -8.82 15.87
C CYS A 45 -7.03 -7.66 14.99
N GLN A 46 -6.23 -6.73 15.52
CA GLN A 46 -5.76 -5.56 14.77
C GLN A 46 -4.73 -5.91 13.69
N ASP A 47 -3.92 -6.94 13.90
CA ASP A 47 -2.88 -7.38 12.97
C ASP A 47 -3.43 -8.26 11.83
N PHE A 48 -4.50 -9.03 12.08
CA PHE A 48 -5.03 -10.03 11.15
C PHE A 48 -6.43 -9.73 10.61
N SER A 49 -7.12 -8.71 11.10
CA SER A 49 -8.40 -8.23 10.56
C SER A 49 -8.32 -6.77 10.11
N VAL A 50 -8.40 -6.55 8.80
CA VAL A 50 -8.50 -5.22 8.18
C VAL A 50 -9.76 -4.49 8.65
N PHE A 51 -10.84 -5.24 8.90
CA PHE A 51 -12.09 -4.68 9.40
C PHE A 51 -11.94 -4.17 10.83
N LEU A 52 -11.41 -4.98 11.74
CA LEU A 52 -11.24 -4.60 13.15
C LEU A 52 -10.18 -3.51 13.35
N GLN A 53 -9.17 -3.45 12.48
CA GLN A 53 -8.22 -2.34 12.44
C GLN A 53 -8.90 -1.00 12.17
N ARG A 54 -10.02 -1.00 11.42
CA ARG A 54 -10.77 0.19 11.05
C ARG A 54 -11.98 0.46 11.95
N ALA A 55 -12.25 -0.34 12.97
CA ALA A 55 -13.39 -0.07 13.86
C ALA A 55 -13.13 1.20 14.69
N SER A 56 -14.03 2.20 14.62
CA SER A 56 -13.97 3.48 15.37
C SER A 56 -14.22 3.35 16.88
N LEU A 57 -14.03 2.16 17.44
CA LEU A 57 -14.36 1.85 18.82
C LEU A 57 -13.12 1.98 19.72
N GLU A 58 -13.32 2.54 20.91
CA GLU A 58 -12.29 2.57 21.94
C GLU A 58 -11.96 1.13 22.38
N TRP A 59 -10.71 0.72 22.18
CA TRP A 59 -10.17 -0.53 22.72
C TRP A 59 -9.62 -0.32 24.13
N VAL A 60 -10.33 -0.85 25.13
CA VAL A 60 -9.93 -0.82 26.53
C VAL A 60 -9.23 -2.12 26.89
N TYR A 61 -7.95 -1.98 27.24
CA TYR A 61 -7.11 -3.10 27.63
C TYR A 61 -7.24 -3.43 29.12
N THR A 62 -7.42 -4.72 29.44
CA THR A 62 -7.36 -5.22 30.83
C THR A 62 -6.19 -6.16 31.08
N LYS A 63 -5.47 -5.90 32.18
CA LYS A 63 -4.45 -6.78 32.80
C LYS A 63 -4.99 -7.50 34.05
N GLN A 64 -6.31 -7.52 34.22
CA GLN A 64 -6.96 -8.05 35.41
C GLN A 64 -8.16 -8.90 35.01
N SER A 65 -8.43 -9.94 35.80
CA SER A 65 -9.59 -10.83 35.65
C SER A 65 -10.92 -10.18 36.04
N LYS A 66 -11.09 -8.89 35.78
CA LYS A 66 -12.27 -8.08 36.09
C LYS A 66 -12.47 -7.02 35.01
N ILE A 67 -13.74 -6.63 34.81
CA ILE A 67 -14.05 -5.50 33.94
C ILE A 67 -13.49 -4.19 34.54
N PRO A 68 -12.86 -3.30 33.75
CA PRO A 68 -12.44 -1.99 34.23
C PRO A 68 -13.63 -1.14 34.73
N ASP A 69 -13.44 -0.37 35.80
CA ASP A 69 -14.55 0.42 36.38
C ASP A 69 -15.05 1.53 35.46
N ASN A 70 -14.16 2.10 34.63
CA ASN A 70 -14.45 3.21 33.71
C ASN A 70 -15.26 2.81 32.46
N VAL A 71 -15.59 1.53 32.28
CA VAL A 71 -16.41 1.06 31.15
C VAL A 71 -17.76 0.47 31.58
N LYS A 72 -18.01 0.37 32.88
CA LYS A 72 -19.21 -0.29 33.42
C LYS A 72 -20.52 0.41 33.05
N ASP A 73 -20.46 1.71 32.81
CA ASP A 73 -21.58 2.57 32.41
C ASP A 73 -21.77 2.66 30.88
N LYS A 74 -21.00 1.89 30.10
CA LYS A 74 -21.06 1.82 28.64
C LYS A 74 -21.64 0.48 28.15
N ASN A 75 -21.94 0.39 26.85
CA ASN A 75 -22.11 -0.89 26.18
C ASN A 75 -20.73 -1.53 25.96
N VAL A 76 -20.59 -2.84 26.17
CA VAL A 76 -19.28 -3.51 26.17
C VAL A 76 -19.25 -4.66 25.17
N ILE A 77 -18.25 -4.66 24.30
CA ILE A 77 -17.91 -5.78 23.43
C ILE A 77 -16.66 -6.45 24.02
N ILE A 78 -16.82 -7.61 24.65
CA ILE A 78 -15.71 -8.39 25.16
C ILE A 78 -15.15 -9.26 24.04
N VAL A 79 -13.88 -9.08 23.70
CA VAL A 79 -13.14 -9.91 22.74
C VAL A 79 -12.19 -10.81 23.52
N GLY A 80 -12.48 -12.11 23.52
CA GLY A 80 -11.74 -13.13 24.24
C GLY A 80 -12.65 -14.26 24.72
N GLY A 81 -12.21 -15.50 24.55
CA GLY A 81 -12.96 -16.68 25.00
C GLY A 81 -12.83 -16.99 26.49
N PRO A 82 -13.53 -18.02 27.00
CA PRO A 82 -13.47 -18.44 28.40
C PRO A 82 -12.05 -18.87 28.83
N ASP A 83 -11.18 -19.24 27.89
CA ASP A 83 -9.81 -19.66 28.16
C ASP A 83 -8.78 -18.54 27.90
N ALA A 84 -9.24 -17.33 27.56
CA ALA A 84 -8.39 -16.17 27.34
C ALA A 84 -7.80 -15.64 28.66
N ILE A 85 -6.57 -15.13 28.61
CA ILE A 85 -5.91 -14.51 29.76
C ILE A 85 -6.70 -13.25 30.14
N TYR A 86 -6.93 -13.06 31.44
CA TYR A 86 -7.72 -11.97 32.04
C TYR A 86 -9.21 -11.98 31.69
N THR A 87 -9.57 -11.78 30.42
CA THR A 87 -10.97 -11.68 29.97
C THR A 87 -11.74 -12.98 30.15
N GLY A 88 -11.09 -14.14 30.15
CA GLY A 88 -11.76 -15.44 30.31
C GLY A 88 -12.53 -15.60 31.61
N GLU A 89 -12.05 -15.03 32.72
CA GLU A 89 -12.79 -15.06 34.00
C GLU A 89 -14.04 -14.18 33.95
N VAL A 90 -13.94 -12.99 33.34
CA VAL A 90 -15.09 -12.10 33.13
C VAL A 90 -16.14 -12.80 32.26
N VAL A 91 -15.71 -13.51 31.22
CA VAL A 91 -16.59 -14.27 30.33
C VAL A 91 -17.27 -15.43 31.05
N LYS A 92 -16.57 -16.15 31.93
CA LYS A 92 -17.16 -17.23 32.73
C LYS A 92 -18.23 -16.76 33.71
N ASP A 93 -18.11 -15.54 34.22
CA ASP A 93 -19.12 -14.93 35.08
C ASP A 93 -20.40 -14.52 34.32
N ILE A 94 -20.28 -14.28 33.01
CA ILE A 94 -21.36 -13.77 32.14
C ILE A 94 -22.09 -14.91 31.40
N LEU A 95 -21.35 -15.91 30.93
CA LEU A 95 -21.88 -17.00 30.12
C LEU A 95 -22.29 -18.22 30.96
N THR A 96 -23.28 -18.95 30.45
CA THR A 96 -23.67 -20.25 31.03
C THR A 96 -22.66 -21.34 30.67
N GLN A 97 -22.61 -22.42 31.44
CA GLN A 97 -21.72 -23.55 31.15
C GLN A 97 -21.93 -24.14 29.74
N ASN A 98 -23.18 -24.20 29.27
CA ASN A 98 -23.49 -24.69 27.91
C ASN A 98 -22.92 -23.79 26.81
N GLU A 99 -22.91 -22.48 27.02
CA GLU A 99 -22.34 -21.51 26.08
C GLU A 99 -20.80 -21.59 26.08
N ILE A 100 -20.20 -21.75 27.25
CA ILE A 100 -18.75 -22.00 27.39
C ILE A 100 -18.34 -23.29 26.67
N ASP A 101 -19.08 -24.38 26.88
CA ASP A 101 -18.81 -25.66 26.24
C ASP A 101 -19.05 -25.62 24.72
N LEU A 102 -19.94 -24.73 24.24
CA LEU A 102 -20.14 -24.49 22.82
C LEU A 102 -18.93 -23.80 22.20
N ILE A 103 -18.41 -22.72 22.81
CA ILE A 103 -17.23 -21.98 22.33
C ILE A 103 -16.01 -22.90 22.20
N ARG A 104 -15.82 -23.82 23.16
CA ARG A 104 -14.67 -24.74 23.19
C ARG A 104 -14.70 -25.85 22.15
N ARG A 105 -15.79 -25.99 21.39
CA ARG A 105 -15.84 -26.98 20.30
C ARG A 105 -14.91 -26.55 19.18
N ASP A 106 -14.24 -27.52 18.58
CA ASP A 106 -13.31 -27.27 17.48
C ASP A 106 -13.97 -26.42 16.38
N ARG A 107 -13.24 -25.39 15.92
CA ARG A 107 -13.64 -24.46 14.86
C ARG A 107 -14.99 -23.77 15.08
N THR A 108 -15.32 -23.49 16.33
CA THR A 108 -16.58 -22.83 16.71
C THR A 108 -16.32 -21.41 17.16
N TYR A 109 -17.21 -20.50 16.80
CA TYR A 109 -17.23 -19.14 17.28
C TYR A 109 -18.66 -18.64 17.45
N CYS A 110 -18.85 -17.73 18.40
CA CYS A 110 -20.16 -17.20 18.75
C CYS A 110 -20.03 -15.76 19.25
N THR A 111 -21.06 -14.97 18.96
CA THR A 111 -21.32 -13.68 19.61
C THR A 111 -22.54 -13.83 20.51
N PHE A 112 -22.36 -13.73 21.83
CA PHE A 112 -23.46 -13.78 22.80
C PHE A 112 -23.85 -12.37 23.21
N VAL A 113 -25.16 -12.09 23.28
CA VAL A 113 -25.70 -10.81 23.73
C VAL A 113 -26.33 -11.00 25.10
N LYS A 114 -25.94 -10.19 26.08
CA LYS A 114 -26.38 -10.26 27.48
C LYS A 114 -26.69 -8.87 28.03
N ASP A 115 -27.60 -8.79 29.00
CA ASP A 115 -27.75 -7.58 29.81
C ASP A 115 -26.49 -7.34 30.65
N SER A 116 -26.08 -6.08 30.77
CA SER A 116 -24.96 -5.71 31.63
C SER A 116 -25.31 -5.95 33.10
N PRO A 117 -24.50 -6.72 33.87
CA PRO A 117 -24.67 -6.86 35.30
C PRO A 117 -24.14 -5.63 36.06
N TRP A 118 -23.56 -4.64 35.36
CA TRP A 118 -22.89 -3.49 35.98
C TRP A 118 -23.69 -2.19 35.92
N ALA A 119 -24.58 -2.05 34.94
CA ALA A 119 -25.42 -0.87 34.77
C ALA A 119 -26.76 -1.22 34.09
N GLU A 120 -27.83 -0.55 34.51
CA GLU A 120 -29.14 -0.66 33.85
C GLU A 120 -29.09 -0.12 32.42
N ASN A 121 -29.89 -0.70 31.52
CA ASN A 121 -30.00 -0.31 30.11
C ASN A 121 -28.67 -0.38 29.32
N ARG A 122 -27.72 -1.21 29.74
CA ARG A 122 -26.50 -1.52 28.98
C ARG A 122 -26.46 -2.96 28.53
N VAL A 123 -25.83 -3.20 27.38
CA VAL A 123 -25.67 -4.52 26.78
C VAL A 123 -24.21 -4.94 26.73
N ILE A 124 -23.96 -6.24 26.84
CA ILE A 124 -22.67 -6.88 26.65
C ILE A 124 -22.74 -7.82 25.45
N TYR A 125 -21.81 -7.65 24.53
CA TYR A 125 -21.50 -8.62 23.48
C TYR A 125 -20.26 -9.41 23.90
N VAL A 126 -20.35 -10.74 23.97
CA VAL A 126 -19.17 -11.60 24.16
C VAL A 126 -18.83 -12.24 22.84
N CYS A 127 -17.73 -11.82 22.23
CA CYS A 127 -17.19 -12.33 20.97
C CYS A 127 -16.07 -13.32 21.28
N ALA A 128 -16.34 -14.60 21.06
CA ALA A 128 -15.44 -15.67 21.48
C ALA A 128 -15.45 -16.85 20.50
N GLY A 129 -14.27 -17.45 20.31
CA GLY A 129 -14.10 -18.67 19.53
C GLY A 129 -13.24 -19.70 20.22
N SER A 130 -13.11 -20.86 19.58
CA SER A 130 -12.32 -22.00 20.06
C SER A 130 -10.82 -21.71 20.12
N ASP A 131 -10.37 -20.73 19.34
CA ASP A 131 -9.03 -20.16 19.36
C ASP A 131 -9.09 -18.67 18.95
N ARG A 132 -7.92 -18.05 18.70
CA ARG A 132 -7.82 -16.63 18.34
C ARG A 132 -8.36 -16.30 16.96
N VAL A 133 -8.20 -17.18 15.98
CA VAL A 133 -8.76 -17.00 14.62
C VAL A 133 -10.28 -16.95 14.73
N TYR A 134 -10.86 -17.90 15.46
CA TYR A 134 -12.31 -17.95 15.66
C TYR A 134 -12.83 -16.83 16.58
N THR A 135 -12.01 -16.32 17.50
CA THR A 135 -12.35 -15.16 18.34
C THR A 135 -12.37 -13.86 17.54
N GLU A 136 -11.38 -13.67 16.66
CA GLU A 136 -11.31 -12.55 15.72
C GLU A 136 -12.53 -12.55 14.79
N ARG A 137 -12.87 -13.70 14.20
CA ARG A 137 -14.11 -13.88 13.40
C ARG A 137 -15.39 -13.53 14.17
N ALA A 138 -15.50 -13.96 15.43
CA ALA A 138 -16.63 -13.60 16.28
C ALA A 138 -16.74 -12.09 16.49
N ALA A 139 -15.60 -11.41 16.64
CA ALA A 139 -15.56 -9.97 16.82
C ALA A 139 -15.94 -9.24 15.53
N GLU A 140 -15.39 -9.65 14.39
CA GLU A 140 -15.77 -9.12 13.08
C GLU A 140 -17.27 -9.25 12.82
N GLU A 141 -17.81 -10.46 12.89
CA GLU A 141 -19.23 -10.70 12.58
C GLU A 141 -20.15 -10.04 13.60
N GLY A 142 -19.76 -10.07 14.89
CA GLY A 142 -20.50 -9.41 15.96
C GLY A 142 -20.63 -7.91 15.72
N ILE A 143 -19.52 -7.23 15.39
CA ILE A 143 -19.50 -5.80 15.12
C ILE A 143 -20.21 -5.49 13.79
N LYS A 144 -19.98 -6.25 12.71
CA LYS A 144 -20.71 -6.11 11.43
C LYS A 144 -22.23 -6.21 11.66
N SER A 145 -22.68 -7.10 12.55
CA SER A 145 -24.09 -7.23 12.93
C SER A 145 -24.61 -5.98 13.66
N ILE A 146 -23.85 -5.39 14.58
CA ILE A 146 -24.22 -4.15 15.26
C ILE A 146 -24.38 -3.00 14.25
N ILE A 147 -23.42 -2.85 13.33
CA ILE A 147 -23.44 -1.79 12.31
C ILE A 147 -24.69 -1.90 11.44
N ARG A 148 -24.99 -3.10 10.92
CA ARG A 148 -26.19 -3.35 10.09
C ARG A 148 -27.49 -3.01 10.80
N ASN A 149 -27.55 -3.13 12.12
CA ASN A 149 -28.76 -2.86 12.91
C ASN A 149 -28.89 -1.40 13.36
N THR A 150 -27.86 -0.57 13.18
CA THR A 150 -27.83 0.83 13.63
C THR A 150 -27.88 1.84 12.48
N GLU A 151 -27.65 1.40 11.24
CA GLU A 151 -27.60 2.24 10.02
C GLU A 151 -26.64 3.45 10.11
N ASP A 152 -25.70 3.44 11.06
CA ASP A 152 -24.71 4.51 11.25
C ASP A 152 -23.37 4.11 10.60
N LEU A 153 -22.77 5.03 9.85
CA LEU A 153 -21.45 4.82 9.22
C LEU A 153 -20.29 5.22 10.15
N LYS A 154 -20.56 5.84 11.31
CA LYS A 154 -19.53 6.27 12.28
C LYS A 154 -18.85 5.13 13.04
N TRP A 155 -19.22 3.88 12.80
CA TRP A 155 -18.61 2.72 13.44
C TRP A 155 -17.27 2.31 12.80
N MET A 156 -16.97 2.86 11.62
CA MET A 156 -15.76 2.57 10.87
C MET A 156 -14.98 3.86 10.65
N ASP A 157 -13.72 3.85 11.07
CA ASP A 157 -12.80 4.94 10.80
C ASP A 157 -12.53 4.91 9.32
N ASN A 158 -12.67 6.07 8.69
CA ASN A 158 -12.24 6.22 7.33
C ASN A 158 -10.70 6.27 7.34
N PRO A 159 -9.98 5.23 6.87
CA PRO A 159 -8.52 5.23 6.86
C PRO A 159 -7.93 6.30 5.92
N LEU A 160 -8.79 7.07 5.25
CA LEU A 160 -8.50 8.00 4.18
C LEU A 160 -8.53 9.46 4.63
N THR A 161 -8.88 9.75 5.89
CA THR A 161 -9.09 11.13 6.37
C THR A 161 -8.39 11.40 7.71
N GLU A 162 -7.11 11.04 7.83
CA GLU A 162 -6.27 11.53 8.93
C GLU A 162 -6.01 13.04 8.84
N TRP A 163 -6.04 13.59 7.61
CA TRP A 163 -5.64 14.97 7.33
C TRP A 163 -6.82 15.76 6.76
N SER A 164 -7.07 16.95 7.31
CA SER A 164 -7.92 17.95 6.66
C SER A 164 -7.27 18.47 5.37
N TYR A 165 -8.08 19.05 4.48
CA TYR A 165 -7.59 19.69 3.26
C TYR A 165 -6.50 20.73 3.55
N GLU A 166 -6.71 21.57 4.57
CA GLU A 166 -5.75 22.60 4.99
C GLU A 166 -4.44 22.01 5.49
N GLU A 167 -4.48 20.90 6.23
CA GLU A 167 -3.29 20.22 6.73
C GLU A 167 -2.51 19.57 5.58
N ALA A 168 -3.20 18.89 4.66
CA ALA A 168 -2.60 18.31 3.46
C ALA A 168 -1.96 19.38 2.57
N GLN A 169 -2.68 20.48 2.31
CA GLN A 169 -2.16 21.61 1.52
C GLN A 169 -0.93 22.22 2.18
N LYS A 170 -0.98 22.45 3.50
CA LYS A 170 0.16 22.96 4.27
C LYS A 170 1.35 22.02 4.17
N TYR A 171 1.15 20.72 4.37
CA TYR A 171 2.20 19.71 4.26
C TYR A 171 2.87 19.73 2.89
N ILE A 172 2.10 19.61 1.81
CA ILE A 172 2.60 19.54 0.43
C ILE A 172 3.29 20.84 0.01
N SER A 173 2.81 22.01 0.47
CA SER A 173 3.39 23.31 0.13
C SER A 173 4.86 23.47 0.56
N HIS A 174 5.33 22.71 1.58
CA HIS A 174 6.74 22.73 1.99
C HIS A 174 7.68 22.16 0.92
N TYR A 175 7.16 21.37 -0.01
CA TYR A 175 7.93 20.72 -1.08
C TYR A 175 7.71 21.36 -2.44
N GLN A 176 6.79 22.32 -2.54
CA GLN A 176 6.55 23.09 -3.75
C GLN A 176 7.65 24.14 -3.92
N PHE A 177 8.18 24.25 -5.13
CA PHE A 177 9.22 25.23 -5.47
C PHE A 177 8.81 26.00 -6.73
N ILE A 178 9.06 27.31 -6.71
CA ILE A 178 8.93 28.19 -7.88
C ILE A 178 10.24 28.98 -7.97
N PRO A 179 10.96 28.94 -9.10
CA PRO A 179 12.17 29.73 -9.28
C PRO A 179 11.83 31.21 -9.51
N ASP A 180 12.70 32.11 -9.02
CA ASP A 180 12.57 33.56 -9.22
C ASP A 180 13.13 34.03 -10.59
N SER A 181 13.84 33.15 -11.31
CA SER A 181 14.44 33.47 -12.60
C SER A 181 13.43 33.43 -13.74
N LYS A 182 13.71 34.22 -14.78
CA LYS A 182 12.89 34.23 -16.00
C LYS A 182 13.03 32.91 -16.76
N GLU A 183 11.91 32.35 -17.18
CA GLU A 183 11.88 31.17 -18.03
C GLU A 183 12.45 31.42 -19.44
N LEU A 184 13.10 30.40 -20.00
CA LEU A 184 13.54 30.33 -21.39
C LEU A 184 12.35 30.43 -22.37
N SER A 185 12.62 30.84 -23.61
CA SER A 185 11.62 30.83 -24.68
C SER A 185 11.26 29.40 -25.10
N THR A 186 10.12 29.23 -25.75
CA THR A 186 9.68 27.96 -26.35
C THR A 186 10.67 27.42 -27.38
N ASP A 187 11.31 28.29 -28.16
CA ASP A 187 12.36 27.92 -29.12
C ASP A 187 13.56 27.25 -28.42
N ASN A 188 14.00 27.79 -27.28
CA ASN A 188 15.11 27.26 -26.50
C ASN A 188 14.76 25.96 -25.73
N LEU A 189 13.47 25.64 -25.62
CA LEU A 189 12.95 24.46 -24.93
C LEU A 189 12.52 23.35 -25.89
N THR A 190 12.51 23.62 -27.20
CA THR A 190 12.09 22.66 -28.21
C THR A 190 13.20 21.63 -28.45
N ILE A 191 12.83 20.35 -28.53
CA ILE A 191 13.79 19.27 -28.83
C ILE A 191 14.04 19.11 -30.33
N GLU A 192 15.25 18.70 -30.68
CA GLU A 192 15.61 18.30 -32.05
C GLU A 192 15.38 16.80 -32.26
N LEU A 193 14.50 16.47 -33.20
CA LEU A 193 14.13 15.09 -33.53
C LEU A 193 15.02 14.44 -34.60
N THR A 194 15.78 15.26 -35.33
CA THR A 194 16.61 14.84 -36.48
C THR A 194 18.03 15.34 -36.31
N TYR A 195 18.76 14.76 -35.35
CA TYR A 195 20.16 15.08 -35.09
C TYR A 195 21.09 13.94 -35.54
N GLU A 196 22.26 14.29 -36.06
CA GLU A 196 23.33 13.34 -36.37
C GLU A 196 24.12 13.01 -35.10
N TYR A 197 23.95 11.80 -34.58
CA TYR A 197 24.54 11.36 -33.30
C TYR A 197 26.07 11.57 -33.25
N ASN A 198 26.52 12.42 -32.32
CA ASN A 198 27.91 12.53 -31.93
C ASN A 198 28.13 11.93 -30.52
N PRO A 199 28.95 10.87 -30.38
CA PRO A 199 29.22 10.26 -29.07
C PRO A 199 30.09 11.12 -28.13
N TYR A 200 30.60 12.26 -28.59
CA TYR A 200 31.50 13.13 -27.85
C TYR A 200 31.04 14.58 -27.82
N ILE A 201 31.42 15.30 -26.77
CA ILE A 201 31.13 16.71 -26.55
C ILE A 201 32.38 17.43 -26.01
N SER A 202 32.60 18.69 -26.38
CA SER A 202 33.65 19.52 -25.79
C SER A 202 33.32 19.87 -24.34
N SER A 203 34.34 20.09 -23.50
CA SER A 203 34.14 20.54 -22.11
C SER A 203 33.31 21.82 -22.02
N GLU A 204 33.51 22.77 -22.93
CA GLU A 204 32.77 24.04 -22.97
C GLU A 204 31.26 23.82 -23.22
N ASN A 205 30.92 23.05 -24.25
CA ASN A 205 29.53 22.68 -24.54
C ASN A 205 28.92 21.82 -23.41
N ALA A 206 29.70 20.94 -22.79
CA ALA A 206 29.23 20.14 -21.65
C ALA A 206 28.88 21.00 -20.44
N LYS A 207 29.62 22.10 -20.20
CA LYS A 207 29.30 23.06 -19.14
C LYS A 207 28.00 23.81 -19.44
N GLU A 208 27.77 24.23 -20.68
CA GLU A 208 26.50 24.84 -21.12
C GLU A 208 25.32 23.86 -20.97
N ASP A 209 25.53 22.60 -21.31
CA ASP A 209 24.55 21.53 -21.09
C ASP A 209 24.22 21.32 -19.62
N VAL A 210 25.22 21.37 -18.73
CA VAL A 210 25.02 21.27 -17.27
C VAL A 210 24.26 22.50 -16.75
N GLU A 211 24.59 23.70 -17.19
CA GLU A 211 23.82 24.92 -16.86
C GLU A 211 22.35 24.77 -17.28
N HIS A 212 22.10 24.28 -18.50
CA HIS A 212 20.77 24.04 -19.01
C HIS A 212 20.03 22.95 -18.23
N LEU A 213 20.71 21.86 -17.84
CA LEU A 213 20.12 20.80 -17.01
C LEU A 213 19.60 21.36 -15.68
N PHE A 214 20.40 22.16 -14.97
CA PHE A 214 20.00 22.73 -13.70
C PHE A 214 18.90 23.79 -13.85
N TYR A 215 18.83 24.48 -14.99
CA TYR A 215 17.65 25.26 -15.37
C TYR A 215 16.40 24.37 -15.50
N LEU A 216 16.46 23.27 -16.26
CA LEU A 216 15.33 22.36 -16.46
C LEU A 216 14.85 21.76 -15.13
N LEU A 217 15.77 21.34 -14.25
CA LEU A 217 15.45 20.82 -12.92
C LEU A 217 14.74 21.88 -12.05
N SER A 218 15.16 23.13 -12.07
CA SER A 218 14.53 24.16 -11.23
C SER A 218 13.19 24.68 -11.77
N HIS A 219 12.97 24.62 -13.08
CA HIS A 219 11.80 25.20 -13.74
C HIS A 219 10.76 24.18 -14.21
N GLY A 220 11.12 22.92 -14.38
CA GLY A 220 10.26 21.89 -14.98
C GLY A 220 10.09 20.61 -14.18
N TYR A 221 10.76 20.46 -13.02
CA TYR A 221 10.70 19.23 -12.21
C TYR A 221 9.92 19.46 -10.90
N CYS A 222 8.80 18.76 -10.73
CA CYS A 222 7.96 18.88 -9.53
C CYS A 222 8.68 18.40 -8.25
N GLY A 223 9.64 17.47 -8.39
CA GLY A 223 10.42 16.97 -7.25
C GLY A 223 11.51 17.91 -6.76
N TYR A 224 11.79 19.03 -7.44
CA TYR A 224 12.93 19.90 -7.12
C TYR A 224 12.90 20.39 -5.66
N GLY A 225 11.77 20.92 -5.21
CA GLY A 225 11.61 21.42 -3.84
C GLY A 225 11.77 20.34 -2.79
N TYR A 226 11.23 19.13 -3.05
CA TYR A 226 11.42 17.97 -2.18
C TYR A 226 12.90 17.58 -2.06
N TYR A 227 13.60 17.34 -3.17
CA TYR A 227 14.99 16.87 -3.14
C TYR A 227 15.98 17.94 -2.71
N LYS A 228 15.63 19.23 -2.77
CA LYS A 228 16.41 20.31 -2.15
C LYS A 228 16.50 20.16 -0.63
N THR A 229 15.58 19.43 0.01
CA THR A 229 15.66 19.09 1.43
C THR A 229 16.57 17.89 1.71
N LYS A 230 16.97 17.13 0.68
CA LYS A 230 17.74 15.88 0.77
C LYS A 230 19.17 16.01 0.26
N GLY A 231 19.42 16.96 -0.64
CA GLY A 231 20.73 17.23 -1.21
C GLY A 231 20.89 18.69 -1.62
N ASN A 232 22.07 19.02 -2.13
CA ASN A 232 22.43 20.39 -2.49
C ASN A 232 22.69 20.49 -4.00
N PHE A 233 21.68 20.91 -4.75
CA PHE A 233 21.76 21.10 -6.20
C PHE A 233 22.88 22.06 -6.61
N GLU A 234 23.04 23.19 -5.92
CA GLU A 234 24.09 24.17 -6.25
C GLU A 234 25.50 23.60 -6.09
N GLN A 235 25.72 22.85 -5.00
CA GLN A 235 27.00 22.18 -4.78
C GLN A 235 27.24 21.06 -5.81
N ALA A 236 26.22 20.27 -6.14
CA ALA A 236 26.30 19.24 -7.16
C ALA A 236 26.68 19.83 -8.52
N LYS A 237 25.99 20.92 -8.93
CA LYS A 237 26.31 21.67 -10.15
C LYS A 237 27.75 22.13 -10.17
N LYS A 238 28.20 22.78 -9.09
CA LYS A 238 29.58 23.27 -8.96
C LYS A 238 30.61 22.16 -9.11
N ASN A 239 30.36 21.00 -8.49
CA ASN A 239 31.26 19.86 -8.57
C ASN A 239 31.35 19.32 -10.00
N ILE A 240 30.20 19.14 -10.67
CA ILE A 240 30.15 18.70 -12.08
C ILE A 240 30.94 19.66 -12.96
N LEU A 241 30.69 20.97 -12.85
CA LEU A 241 31.38 21.99 -13.65
C LEU A 241 32.90 22.00 -13.41
N GLN A 242 33.34 21.77 -12.16
CA GLN A 242 34.75 21.65 -11.81
C GLN A 242 35.38 20.38 -12.41
N GLU A 243 34.70 19.24 -12.33
CA GLU A 243 35.22 17.99 -12.88
C GLU A 243 35.30 18.02 -14.41
N LEU A 244 34.39 18.70 -15.09
CA LEU A 244 34.45 18.91 -16.54
C LEU A 244 35.74 19.62 -17.01
N GLU A 245 36.45 20.33 -16.13
CA GLU A 245 37.75 20.98 -16.45
C GLU A 245 38.91 20.00 -16.59
N THR A 246 38.76 18.77 -16.10
CA THR A 246 39.82 17.77 -16.09
C THR A 246 40.10 17.17 -17.47
N SER A 247 39.17 17.31 -18.42
CA SER A 247 39.31 16.87 -19.81
C SER A 247 38.72 17.90 -20.76
N SER A 248 39.34 18.08 -21.93
CA SER A 248 38.83 18.98 -22.98
C SER A 248 37.64 18.38 -23.76
N THR A 249 37.47 17.06 -23.72
CA THR A 249 36.42 16.31 -24.42
C THR A 249 35.86 15.21 -23.52
N TRP A 250 34.56 14.99 -23.58
CA TRP A 250 33.84 13.99 -22.80
C TRP A 250 33.04 13.09 -23.73
N SER A 251 32.97 11.79 -23.42
CA SER A 251 31.95 10.95 -24.04
C SER A 251 30.58 11.26 -23.42
N LEU A 252 29.50 11.07 -24.18
CA LEU A 252 28.15 11.26 -23.64
C LEU A 252 27.83 10.31 -22.48
N HIS A 253 28.44 9.12 -22.47
CA HIS A 253 28.30 8.17 -21.37
C HIS A 253 28.98 8.71 -20.10
N ASP A 254 30.23 9.16 -20.21
CA ASP A 254 30.96 9.71 -19.05
C ASP A 254 30.30 10.98 -18.51
N LEU A 255 29.76 11.84 -19.38
CA LEU A 255 28.96 13.01 -18.95
C LEU A 255 27.70 12.56 -18.19
N SER A 256 26.97 11.57 -18.70
CA SER A 256 25.78 11.02 -18.04
C SER A 256 26.10 10.39 -16.69
N GLU A 257 27.22 9.66 -16.58
CA GLU A 257 27.69 9.06 -15.32
C GLU A 257 28.16 10.12 -14.30
N LEU A 258 28.86 11.15 -14.76
CA LEU A 258 29.28 12.27 -13.92
C LEU A 258 28.05 12.97 -13.31
N ILE A 259 27.06 13.30 -14.14
CA ILE A 259 25.81 13.92 -13.69
C ILE A 259 25.07 13.00 -12.71
N TYR A 260 24.98 11.70 -13.02
CA TYR A 260 24.36 10.72 -12.14
C TYR A 260 25.01 10.70 -10.76
N THR A 261 26.35 10.61 -10.72
CA THR A 261 27.15 10.55 -9.48
C THR A 261 26.89 11.74 -8.54
N HIS A 262 26.74 12.94 -9.08
CA HIS A 262 26.50 14.15 -8.27
C HIS A 262 25.02 14.38 -7.92
N LEU A 263 24.08 13.67 -8.55
CA LEU A 263 22.65 13.80 -8.33
C LEU A 263 22.00 12.56 -7.69
N GLN A 264 22.78 11.60 -7.15
CA GLN A 264 22.28 10.35 -6.53
C GLN A 264 21.41 10.55 -5.28
N PHE A 265 21.37 11.78 -4.73
CA PHE A 265 20.43 12.12 -3.66
C PHE A 265 18.98 12.20 -4.16
N ILE A 266 18.76 12.28 -5.48
CA ILE A 266 17.44 12.18 -6.10
C ILE A 266 17.05 10.71 -6.24
N ARG A 267 15.82 10.40 -5.85
CA ARG A 267 15.26 9.05 -5.87
C ARG A 267 13.84 9.05 -6.42
N ASP A 268 13.70 9.22 -7.73
CA ASP A 268 12.42 9.34 -8.44
C ASP A 268 12.37 8.25 -9.52
N ALA A 269 11.30 7.44 -9.51
CA ALA A 269 11.10 6.30 -10.41
C ALA A 269 10.96 6.70 -11.89
N HIS A 270 10.54 7.93 -12.16
CA HIS A 270 10.26 8.45 -13.48
C HIS A 270 11.31 9.46 -13.97
N LEU A 271 12.20 9.93 -13.10
CA LEU A 271 13.32 10.80 -13.47
C LEU A 271 14.40 10.02 -14.24
N ARG A 272 14.76 10.54 -15.41
CA ARG A 272 15.89 10.06 -16.21
C ARG A 272 16.72 11.22 -16.73
N ILE A 273 18.04 11.15 -16.57
CA ILE A 273 18.98 12.12 -17.15
C ILE A 273 19.98 11.34 -18.00
N GLY A 274 19.96 11.60 -19.31
CA GLY A 274 20.79 10.88 -20.28
C GLY A 274 20.50 9.37 -20.25
N TYR A 275 21.53 8.60 -19.90
CA TYR A 275 21.46 7.14 -19.86
C TYR A 275 21.06 6.58 -18.49
N ASN A 276 20.93 7.43 -17.47
CA ASN A 276 20.71 7.01 -16.08
C ASN A 276 19.29 7.28 -15.57
N ASN A 277 18.71 6.30 -14.89
CA ASN A 277 17.47 6.44 -14.11
C ASN A 277 17.83 6.72 -12.65
N TYR A 278 17.00 7.48 -11.95
CA TYR A 278 17.22 7.85 -10.55
C TYR A 278 16.35 7.04 -9.59
N TYR A 279 16.03 5.81 -9.97
CA TYR A 279 15.17 4.93 -9.18
C TYR A 279 15.99 3.98 -8.31
N SER A 280 15.54 3.80 -7.07
CA SER A 280 16.03 2.73 -6.20
C SER A 280 14.90 2.26 -5.30
N HIS A 281 14.78 0.95 -5.10
CA HIS A 281 13.71 0.32 -4.34
C HIS A 281 14.24 -0.24 -3.02
N LYS A 282 13.49 -0.07 -1.93
CA LYS A 282 13.71 -0.79 -0.69
C LYS A 282 12.96 -2.12 -0.74
N ASP A 283 13.70 -3.19 -1.02
CA ASP A 283 13.14 -4.53 -1.03
C ASP A 283 12.88 -5.02 0.39
N PHE A 284 11.88 -5.90 0.54
CA PHE A 284 11.66 -6.64 1.77
C PHE A 284 12.66 -7.79 1.89
N TRP A 285 13.50 -7.72 2.93
CA TRP A 285 14.43 -8.77 3.31
C TRP A 285 13.89 -9.44 4.55
N HIS A 286 13.62 -10.74 4.48
CA HIS A 286 12.88 -11.44 5.50
C HIS A 286 13.58 -12.73 5.96
N SER A 287 13.26 -13.18 7.17
CA SER A 287 13.74 -14.47 7.69
C SER A 287 13.12 -15.64 6.93
N ARG A 288 13.75 -16.80 7.02
CA ARG A 288 13.20 -18.07 6.54
C ARG A 288 13.13 -19.05 7.70
N ASN A 289 12.06 -19.84 7.74
CA ASN A 289 11.86 -20.91 8.73
C ASN A 289 11.91 -20.44 10.20
N VAL A 290 11.52 -19.18 10.46
CA VAL A 290 11.35 -18.64 11.81
C VAL A 290 9.92 -18.16 11.92
N GLU A 291 9.09 -18.91 12.63
CA GLU A 291 7.70 -18.54 12.91
C GLU A 291 7.63 -17.86 14.27
N ILE A 292 7.16 -16.61 14.29
CA ILE A 292 7.00 -15.83 15.53
C ILE A 292 5.53 -15.80 15.91
N TRP A 293 5.26 -15.85 17.21
CA TRP A 293 3.95 -15.56 17.77
C TRP A 293 4.06 -14.48 18.84
N LYS A 294 2.95 -13.78 19.07
CA LYS A 294 2.83 -12.71 20.05
C LYS A 294 1.89 -13.14 21.18
N THR A 295 2.30 -12.90 22.43
CA THR A 295 1.50 -13.16 23.62
C THR A 295 1.79 -12.05 24.64
N GLU A 296 0.75 -11.41 25.17
CA GLU A 296 0.86 -10.32 26.16
C GLU A 296 1.82 -9.20 25.74
N GLY A 297 1.75 -8.80 24.45
CA GLY A 297 2.61 -7.75 23.89
C GLY A 297 4.02 -8.21 23.52
N GLU A 298 4.39 -9.46 23.86
CA GLU A 298 5.75 -9.98 23.74
C GLU A 298 5.88 -11.00 22.61
N TYR A 299 7.03 -10.98 21.92
CA TYR A 299 7.29 -11.86 20.78
C TYR A 299 8.10 -13.08 21.17
N TYR A 300 7.75 -14.22 20.60
CA TYR A 300 8.39 -15.50 20.86
C TYR A 300 8.62 -16.28 19.58
N PHE A 301 9.66 -17.11 19.57
CA PHE A 301 9.88 -18.10 18.54
C PHE A 301 10.47 -19.38 19.12
N PHE A 302 10.43 -20.45 18.34
CA PHE A 302 10.99 -21.74 18.72
C PHE A 302 12.35 -21.95 18.06
N SER A 303 13.37 -22.26 18.84
CA SER A 303 14.70 -22.63 18.34
C SER A 303 15.43 -23.51 19.36
N ASP A 304 16.27 -24.44 18.89
CA ASP A 304 16.99 -25.41 19.73
C ASP A 304 16.09 -26.21 20.69
N ASN A 305 14.88 -26.58 20.26
CA ASN A 305 13.85 -27.22 21.09
C ASN A 305 13.38 -26.38 22.30
N LYS A 306 13.57 -25.07 22.26
CA LYS A 306 13.22 -24.13 23.32
C LYS A 306 12.37 -22.99 22.78
N THR A 307 11.46 -22.51 23.63
CA THR A 307 10.76 -21.23 23.41
C THR A 307 11.66 -20.10 23.87
N LEU A 308 11.89 -19.14 22.98
CA LEU A 308 12.74 -17.98 23.22
C LEU A 308 11.91 -16.71 23.12
N LYS A 309 11.96 -15.87 24.15
CA LYS A 309 11.37 -14.52 24.13
C LYS A 309 12.32 -13.57 23.40
N ILE A 310 11.83 -12.76 22.47
CA ILE A 310 12.61 -11.73 21.78
C ILE A 310 12.55 -10.46 22.63
N LEU A 311 13.69 -10.02 23.16
CA LEU A 311 13.79 -8.78 23.94
C LEU A 311 14.11 -7.58 23.04
N GLN A 312 15.03 -7.77 22.07
CA GLN A 312 15.49 -6.71 21.18
C GLN A 312 15.92 -7.28 19.83
N VAL A 313 15.84 -6.45 18.79
CA VAL A 313 16.39 -6.72 17.46
C VAL A 313 17.36 -5.59 17.10
N ASN A 314 18.63 -5.91 16.81
CA ASN A 314 19.70 -4.95 16.58
C ASN A 314 19.81 -3.86 17.68
N ASN A 315 19.64 -4.24 18.94
CA ASN A 315 19.59 -3.34 20.11
C ASN A 315 18.43 -2.31 20.10
N ASN A 316 17.41 -2.52 19.27
CA ASN A 316 16.20 -1.71 19.22
C ASN A 316 14.98 -2.54 19.65
N ASP A 317 13.85 -1.86 19.80
CA ASP A 317 12.56 -2.50 20.01
C ASP A 317 12.22 -3.48 18.85
N PRO A 318 11.67 -4.68 19.13
CA PRO A 318 11.36 -5.66 18.10
C PRO A 318 10.30 -5.24 17.07
N GLU A 319 9.36 -4.36 17.43
CA GLU A 319 8.16 -4.04 16.64
C GLU A 319 8.50 -3.57 15.21
N GLY A 320 9.57 -2.77 15.05
CA GLY A 320 10.03 -2.29 13.73
C GLY A 320 10.61 -3.35 12.79
N PHE A 321 10.77 -4.60 13.27
CA PHE A 321 11.38 -5.71 12.54
C PHE A 321 10.44 -6.90 12.37
N ILE A 322 9.25 -6.89 12.96
CA ILE A 322 8.34 -8.03 13.02
C ILE A 322 7.02 -7.64 12.36
N TYR A 323 6.57 -8.42 11.39
CA TYR A 323 5.42 -8.09 10.54
C TYR A 323 4.38 -9.22 10.57
N PRO A 324 3.07 -8.92 10.58
CA PRO A 324 2.01 -9.93 10.43
C PRO A 324 2.18 -10.72 9.13
N SER A 325 1.99 -12.03 9.20
CA SER A 325 2.36 -12.98 8.13
C SER A 325 1.50 -14.26 8.19
N LEU A 326 1.71 -15.13 7.19
CA LEU A 326 1.18 -16.48 7.16
C LEU A 326 2.32 -17.49 6.98
N ASN A 327 2.20 -18.65 7.61
CA ASN A 327 3.10 -19.77 7.35
C ASN A 327 2.62 -20.62 6.15
N PRO A 328 3.40 -21.62 5.69
CA PRO A 328 3.02 -22.50 4.57
C PRO A 328 1.73 -23.30 4.76
N LYS A 329 1.23 -23.41 5.99
CA LYS A 329 -0.04 -24.09 6.32
C LYS A 329 -1.22 -23.12 6.35
N GLY A 330 -0.99 -21.84 6.06
CA GLY A 330 -1.99 -20.79 6.16
C GLY A 330 -2.26 -20.32 7.58
N ASP A 331 -1.41 -20.65 8.55
CA ASP A 331 -1.57 -20.19 9.94
C ASP A 331 -1.05 -18.75 10.12
N PRO A 332 -1.78 -17.90 10.86
CA PRO A 332 -1.30 -16.59 11.29
C PRO A 332 -0.02 -16.71 12.11
N MET A 333 0.97 -15.93 11.74
CA MET A 333 2.24 -15.82 12.44
C MET A 333 2.86 -14.44 12.17
N TYR A 334 4.01 -14.17 12.76
CA TYR A 334 4.80 -13.00 12.42
C TYR A 334 6.14 -13.40 11.79
N ILE A 335 6.63 -12.57 10.88
CA ILE A 335 7.90 -12.74 10.17
C ILE A 335 8.88 -11.62 10.54
N LEU A 336 10.16 -11.97 10.67
CA LEU A 336 11.22 -10.96 10.80
C LEU A 336 11.56 -10.39 9.42
N GLY A 337 11.71 -9.07 9.32
CA GLY A 337 12.23 -8.47 8.11
C GLY A 337 12.64 -7.02 8.24
N VAL A 338 13.20 -6.48 7.15
CA VAL A 338 13.54 -5.07 6.99
C VAL A 338 13.34 -4.65 5.53
N LEU A 339 13.00 -3.38 5.33
CA LEU A 339 13.03 -2.75 4.02
C LEU A 339 14.41 -2.13 3.77
N SER A 340 15.14 -2.62 2.76
CA SER A 340 16.52 -2.18 2.50
C SER A 340 16.83 -2.04 1.01
N LEU A 341 17.59 -0.99 0.66
CA LEU A 341 18.06 -0.69 -0.70
C LEU A 341 19.14 -1.67 -1.19
N SER A 342 19.86 -2.29 -0.25
CA SER A 342 20.94 -3.22 -0.51
C SER A 342 20.81 -4.43 0.42
N PRO A 343 21.41 -5.57 0.09
CA PRO A 343 21.42 -6.73 0.97
C PRO A 343 21.87 -6.34 2.39
N PRO A 344 21.01 -6.48 3.42
CA PRO A 344 21.37 -6.15 4.79
C PRO A 344 22.26 -7.24 5.39
N GLY A 345 22.96 -6.90 6.48
CA GLY A 345 23.54 -7.91 7.36
C GLY A 345 22.46 -8.75 8.07
N PRO A 346 22.85 -9.82 8.80
CA PRO A 346 21.90 -10.56 9.64
C PRO A 346 21.32 -9.65 10.75
N LEU A 347 20.12 -9.98 11.22
CA LEU A 347 19.55 -9.38 12.42
C LEU A 347 20.15 -10.06 13.67
N THR A 348 20.57 -9.26 14.63
CA THR A 348 21.03 -9.72 15.94
C THR A 348 19.88 -9.62 16.94
N LEU A 349 19.37 -10.75 17.39
CA LEU A 349 18.32 -10.83 18.39
C LEU A 349 18.92 -11.03 19.77
N THR A 350 18.51 -10.20 20.73
CA THR A 350 18.67 -10.47 22.16
C THR A 350 17.47 -11.27 22.61
N VAL A 351 17.69 -12.50 23.07
CA VAL A 351 16.60 -13.42 23.44
C VAL A 351 16.75 -13.95 24.86
N GLU A 352 15.65 -14.29 25.49
CA GLU A 352 15.60 -14.84 26.84
C GLU A 352 14.97 -16.24 26.86
N ASN A 353 15.57 -17.15 27.64
CA ASN A 353 15.02 -18.45 28.00
C ASN A 353 15.29 -18.71 29.48
N GLU A 354 14.26 -18.95 30.30
CA GLU A 354 14.40 -19.29 31.73
C GLU A 354 15.28 -18.30 32.54
N ASN A 355 15.22 -17.00 32.21
CA ASN A 355 16.03 -15.90 32.76
C ASN A 355 17.51 -15.86 32.30
N GLU A 356 17.89 -16.67 31.32
CA GLU A 356 19.19 -16.54 30.64
C GLU A 356 19.03 -15.77 29.33
N THR A 357 19.79 -14.69 29.19
CA THR A 357 19.85 -13.91 27.95
C THR A 357 20.96 -14.42 27.05
N ARG A 358 20.68 -14.57 25.75
CA ARG A 358 21.68 -14.88 24.73
C ARG A 358 21.44 -14.10 23.44
N LEU A 359 22.46 -14.08 22.58
CA LEU A 359 22.35 -13.51 21.24
C LEU A 359 22.07 -14.61 20.21
N CYS A 360 21.25 -14.29 19.21
CA CYS A 360 20.97 -15.13 18.05
C CYS A 360 21.08 -14.30 16.78
N GLU A 361 21.71 -14.83 15.73
CA GLU A 361 21.77 -14.17 14.42
C GLU A 361 20.76 -14.80 13.46
N ILE A 362 19.90 -13.98 12.87
CA ILE A 362 18.93 -14.39 11.86
C ILE A 362 19.31 -13.79 10.52
N ARG A 363 19.61 -14.65 9.54
CA ARG A 363 19.87 -14.22 8.16
C ARG A 363 18.58 -13.83 7.46
N LEU A 364 18.66 -12.79 6.65
CA LEU A 364 17.55 -12.31 5.84
C LEU A 364 17.78 -12.63 4.35
N TYR A 365 16.68 -12.79 3.65
CA TYR A 365 16.63 -13.17 2.24
C TYR A 365 15.63 -12.28 1.52
N ARG A 366 15.87 -12.06 0.23
CA ARG A 366 14.91 -11.44 -0.68
C ARG A 366 14.23 -12.53 -1.50
N SER A 367 12.97 -12.34 -1.85
CA SER A 367 12.28 -13.20 -2.82
C SER A 367 12.96 -13.15 -4.19
N SER A 368 12.98 -14.27 -4.91
CA SER A 368 13.55 -14.33 -6.26
C SER A 368 12.55 -13.75 -7.28
N SER A 369 12.93 -12.73 -8.03
CA SER A 369 12.11 -12.17 -9.11
C SER A 369 12.03 -13.07 -10.35
N GLU A 370 13.01 -13.96 -10.55
CA GLU A 370 13.11 -14.83 -11.74
C GLU A 370 11.95 -15.83 -11.89
N SER A 371 11.35 -16.30 -10.79
CA SER A 371 10.20 -17.21 -10.85
C SER A 371 8.87 -16.52 -11.16
N MET A 372 8.81 -15.19 -11.10
CA MET A 372 7.56 -14.40 -11.21
C MET A 372 7.42 -13.64 -12.53
N LEU A 373 8.50 -13.56 -13.33
CA LEU A 373 8.59 -12.87 -14.63
C LEU A 373 9.27 -13.73 -15.72
N GLY A 374 9.38 -15.04 -15.50
CA GLY A 374 10.03 -15.97 -16.43
C GLY A 374 9.42 -15.99 -17.84
N PRO A 375 10.22 -16.39 -18.87
CA PRO A 375 9.76 -16.47 -20.24
C PRO A 375 8.58 -17.45 -20.38
N GLY A 376 7.42 -16.93 -20.83
CA GLY A 376 6.17 -17.70 -21.02
C GLY A 376 4.99 -17.23 -20.18
N LEU A 377 5.17 -16.27 -19.26
CA LEU A 377 4.06 -15.68 -18.52
C LEU A 377 3.19 -14.79 -19.43
N THR A 378 1.88 -15.03 -19.40
CA THR A 378 0.90 -14.23 -20.13
C THR A 378 0.56 -12.97 -19.33
N ILE A 379 0.21 -11.89 -20.04
CA ILE A 379 -0.19 -10.61 -19.43
C ILE A 379 -1.44 -10.78 -18.56
N PHE A 380 -2.31 -11.71 -18.95
CA PHE A 380 -3.54 -12.04 -18.25
C PHE A 380 -3.75 -13.56 -18.22
N GLU A 381 -4.27 -14.06 -17.11
CA GLU A 381 -4.68 -15.44 -16.93
C GLU A 381 -5.83 -15.52 -15.91
N THR A 382 -6.73 -16.48 -16.10
CA THR A 382 -7.69 -16.90 -15.06
C THR A 382 -7.51 -18.37 -14.78
N LYS A 383 -7.50 -18.75 -13.51
CA LYS A 383 -7.51 -20.14 -13.06
C LYS A 383 -8.41 -20.31 -11.85
N GLU A 384 -8.62 -21.55 -11.45
CA GLU A 384 -9.37 -21.91 -10.25
C GLU A 384 -8.53 -22.93 -9.48
N THR A 385 -8.36 -22.70 -8.18
CA THR A 385 -7.70 -23.63 -7.27
C THR A 385 -8.62 -23.86 -6.08
N SER A 386 -8.99 -25.11 -5.82
CA SER A 386 -9.86 -25.46 -4.69
C SER A 386 -11.20 -24.72 -4.66
N GLY A 387 -11.76 -24.41 -5.84
CA GLY A 387 -13.00 -23.64 -5.96
C GLY A 387 -12.83 -22.12 -5.78
N ILE A 388 -11.60 -21.63 -5.62
CA ILE A 388 -11.29 -20.21 -5.48
C ILE A 388 -10.87 -19.66 -6.85
N PRO A 389 -11.58 -18.68 -7.41
CA PRO A 389 -11.17 -18.01 -8.64
C PRO A 389 -9.90 -17.17 -8.41
N ILE A 390 -8.99 -17.25 -9.37
CA ILE A 390 -7.72 -16.52 -9.36
C ILE A 390 -7.58 -15.78 -10.69
N ILE A 391 -7.45 -14.47 -10.62
CA ILE A 391 -7.17 -13.59 -11.75
C ILE A 391 -5.73 -13.13 -11.65
N ARG A 392 -4.95 -13.29 -12.72
CA ARG A 392 -3.60 -12.71 -12.83
C ARG A 392 -3.59 -11.63 -13.89
N VAL A 393 -3.03 -10.47 -13.57
CA VAL A 393 -2.77 -9.39 -14.54
C VAL A 393 -1.42 -8.72 -14.26
N SER A 394 -0.48 -8.86 -15.19
CA SER A 394 0.92 -8.44 -14.99
C SER A 394 1.32 -7.19 -15.79
N SER A 395 0.38 -6.51 -16.43
CA SER A 395 0.61 -5.20 -17.07
C SER A 395 -0.73 -4.53 -17.36
N PHE A 396 -0.75 -3.20 -17.37
CA PHE A 396 -1.85 -2.38 -17.89
C PHE A 396 -1.49 -1.63 -19.18
N SER A 397 -0.49 -2.11 -19.93
CA SER A 397 -0.09 -1.50 -21.20
C SER A 397 -1.18 -1.63 -22.26
N ASP A 398 -1.52 -0.53 -22.94
CA ASP A 398 -2.49 -0.53 -24.05
C ASP A 398 -2.09 -1.45 -25.22
N GLY A 399 -0.80 -1.83 -25.32
CA GLY A 399 -0.34 -2.84 -26.26
C GLY A 399 -0.95 -4.24 -26.05
N ALA A 400 -1.51 -4.50 -24.86
CA ALA A 400 -2.12 -5.77 -24.45
C ALA A 400 -3.65 -5.71 -24.40
N ARG A 401 -4.26 -4.91 -25.28
CA ARG A 401 -5.69 -4.59 -25.24
C ARG A 401 -6.61 -5.81 -25.17
N THR A 402 -6.32 -6.88 -25.92
CA THR A 402 -7.20 -8.08 -25.97
C THR A 402 -7.24 -8.80 -24.63
N GLU A 403 -6.07 -8.93 -24.00
CA GLU A 403 -5.88 -9.47 -22.67
C GLU A 403 -6.57 -8.60 -21.62
N LEU A 404 -6.45 -7.28 -21.73
CA LEU A 404 -7.06 -6.32 -20.79
C LEU A 404 -8.58 -6.25 -20.92
N GLU A 405 -9.14 -6.35 -22.12
CA GLU A 405 -10.59 -6.52 -22.30
C GLU A 405 -11.08 -7.85 -21.69
N SER A 406 -10.24 -8.88 -21.69
CA SER A 406 -10.54 -10.16 -21.02
C SER A 406 -10.48 -10.04 -19.50
N PHE A 407 -9.51 -9.27 -18.98
CA PHE A 407 -9.44 -8.87 -17.59
C PHE A 407 -10.70 -8.13 -17.14
N LEU A 408 -11.17 -7.11 -17.86
CA LEU A 408 -12.39 -6.38 -17.50
C LEU A 408 -13.61 -7.29 -17.33
N ARG A 409 -13.79 -8.29 -18.22
CA ARG A 409 -14.91 -9.24 -18.13
C ARG A 409 -14.90 -10.10 -16.86
N THR A 410 -13.77 -10.18 -16.14
CA THR A 410 -13.70 -10.93 -14.88
C THR A 410 -14.37 -10.20 -13.72
N ALA A 411 -14.47 -8.88 -13.76
CA ALA A 411 -15.08 -8.08 -12.72
C ALA A 411 -16.54 -8.51 -12.48
N GLU A 412 -17.38 -8.42 -13.51
CA GLU A 412 -18.78 -8.83 -13.44
C GLU A 412 -18.94 -10.34 -13.17
N ARG A 413 -17.99 -11.15 -13.64
CA ARG A 413 -18.06 -12.61 -13.49
C ARG A 413 -17.89 -13.08 -12.05
N TYR A 414 -17.07 -12.40 -11.27
CA TYR A 414 -16.61 -12.89 -9.96
C TYR A 414 -16.99 -11.98 -8.77
N LYS A 415 -17.78 -10.93 -8.99
CA LYS A 415 -18.18 -9.97 -7.93
C LYS A 415 -19.07 -10.53 -6.81
N ASP A 416 -19.70 -11.69 -7.04
CA ASP A 416 -20.59 -12.36 -6.08
C ASP A 416 -19.96 -13.64 -5.50
N GLU A 417 -18.68 -13.90 -5.78
CA GLU A 417 -17.97 -15.05 -5.23
C GLU A 417 -17.60 -14.79 -3.76
N PRO A 418 -17.59 -15.81 -2.88
CA PRO A 418 -17.20 -15.59 -1.49
C PRO A 418 -15.74 -15.12 -1.36
N TYR A 419 -14.87 -15.59 -2.27
CA TYR A 419 -13.46 -15.25 -2.31
C TYR A 419 -13.02 -15.02 -3.75
N LEU A 420 -12.16 -14.02 -3.96
CA LEU A 420 -11.46 -13.79 -5.21
C LEU A 420 -9.99 -13.48 -4.93
N ILE A 421 -9.08 -14.20 -5.58
CA ILE A 421 -7.64 -13.87 -5.53
C ILE A 421 -7.27 -13.08 -6.78
N LEU A 422 -6.73 -11.89 -6.57
CA LEU A 422 -6.23 -11.01 -7.61
C LEU A 422 -4.70 -10.90 -7.53
N ASP A 423 -4.03 -11.63 -8.41
CA ASP A 423 -2.56 -11.65 -8.51
C ASP A 423 -2.06 -10.54 -9.44
N ILE A 424 -1.62 -9.43 -8.85
CA ILE A 424 -1.03 -8.30 -9.58
C ILE A 424 0.49 -8.26 -9.50
N ARG A 425 1.14 -9.28 -8.92
CA ARG A 425 2.61 -9.36 -8.86
C ARG A 425 3.22 -9.23 -10.25
N GLY A 426 4.27 -8.43 -10.38
CA GLY A 426 4.91 -8.13 -11.67
C GLY A 426 4.24 -7.03 -12.49
N ASN A 427 3.12 -6.45 -12.03
CA ASN A 427 2.41 -5.42 -12.79
C ASN A 427 3.06 -4.04 -12.69
N GLY A 428 3.98 -3.76 -13.62
CA GLY A 428 4.69 -2.47 -13.70
C GLY A 428 3.83 -1.27 -14.14
N GLY A 429 2.53 -1.45 -14.36
CA GLY A 429 1.59 -0.38 -14.73
C GLY A 429 1.29 -0.26 -16.21
N GLY A 430 0.91 0.95 -16.64
CA GLY A 430 0.45 1.25 -17.99
C GLY A 430 -0.62 2.35 -17.98
N ASN A 431 -1.83 2.03 -18.44
CA ASN A 431 -2.95 2.96 -18.48
C ASN A 431 -3.91 2.68 -17.30
N SER A 432 -4.07 3.67 -16.42
CA SER A 432 -4.90 3.54 -15.20
C SER A 432 -6.40 3.37 -15.48
N ASN A 433 -6.86 3.63 -16.70
CA ASN A 433 -8.26 3.38 -17.08
C ASN A 433 -8.64 1.89 -17.00
N TRP A 434 -7.69 0.97 -17.15
CA TRP A 434 -7.96 -0.47 -17.06
C TRP A 434 -8.30 -0.93 -15.63
N PRO A 435 -7.46 -0.66 -14.61
CA PRO A 435 -7.83 -0.99 -13.23
C PRO A 435 -9.04 -0.20 -12.74
N GLU A 436 -9.18 1.08 -13.10
CA GLU A 436 -10.35 1.91 -12.72
C GLU A 436 -11.67 1.27 -13.17
N LYS A 437 -11.78 0.93 -14.46
CA LYS A 437 -12.96 0.27 -15.02
C LYS A 437 -13.20 -1.11 -14.44
N TRP A 438 -12.15 -1.83 -14.04
CA TRP A 438 -12.31 -3.13 -13.40
C TRP A 438 -12.96 -2.97 -12.03
N VAL A 439 -12.48 -2.03 -11.21
CA VAL A 439 -13.08 -1.75 -9.90
C VAL A 439 -14.52 -1.27 -10.07
N GLU A 440 -14.78 -0.33 -10.99
CA GLU A 440 -16.12 0.17 -11.27
C GLU A 440 -17.09 -0.95 -11.65
N GLN A 441 -16.67 -1.90 -12.51
CA GLN A 441 -17.50 -3.05 -12.89
C GLN A 441 -17.65 -4.07 -11.77
N PHE A 442 -16.64 -4.22 -10.92
CA PHE A 442 -16.64 -5.20 -9.83
C PHE A 442 -17.56 -4.77 -8.69
N THR A 443 -17.50 -3.50 -8.31
CA THR A 443 -18.25 -2.96 -7.17
C THR A 443 -19.56 -2.27 -7.58
N GLY A 444 -19.67 -1.82 -8.83
CA GLY A 444 -20.75 -0.93 -9.27
C GLY A 444 -20.53 0.55 -8.89
N HIS A 445 -19.37 0.90 -8.34
CA HIS A 445 -19.01 2.25 -7.90
C HIS A 445 -17.69 2.71 -8.53
N ASN A 446 -17.65 3.94 -9.04
CA ASN A 446 -16.39 4.54 -9.47
C ASN A 446 -15.49 4.75 -8.24
N PRO A 447 -14.27 4.19 -8.20
CA PRO A 447 -13.42 4.30 -7.02
C PRO A 447 -12.87 5.71 -6.75
N GLU A 448 -13.07 6.69 -7.63
CA GLU A 448 -12.34 7.97 -7.57
C GLU A 448 -10.80 7.74 -7.57
N TRP A 449 -10.04 8.82 -7.57
CA TRP A 449 -8.57 8.73 -7.56
C TRP A 449 -8.03 8.70 -6.13
N TYR A 450 -7.25 7.68 -5.75
CA TYR A 450 -6.71 7.51 -4.38
C TYR A 450 -5.62 8.54 -3.98
N PHE A 451 -5.13 9.39 -4.88
CA PHE A 451 -4.05 10.31 -4.53
C PHE A 451 -4.54 11.76 -4.50
N THR A 452 -4.13 12.49 -3.48
CA THR A 452 -4.11 13.96 -3.57
C THR A 452 -3.05 14.35 -4.60
N ALA A 453 -3.28 15.45 -5.33
CA ALA A 453 -2.34 15.83 -6.37
C ALA A 453 -2.26 17.33 -6.65
N THR A 454 -1.09 17.80 -7.04
CA THR A 454 -0.86 19.17 -7.50
C THR A 454 0.18 19.17 -8.62
N THR A 455 0.01 20.07 -9.58
CA THR A 455 0.81 20.09 -10.81
C THR A 455 1.59 21.40 -10.91
N LEU A 456 2.90 21.31 -11.15
CA LEU A 456 3.72 22.44 -11.54
C LEU A 456 3.36 22.87 -12.97
N LYS A 457 2.89 24.10 -13.12
CA LYS A 457 2.62 24.75 -14.40
C LYS A 457 3.70 25.80 -14.66
N SER A 458 4.51 25.56 -15.68
CA SER A 458 5.54 26.46 -16.18
C SER A 458 5.67 26.28 -17.69
N ARG A 459 6.25 27.25 -18.39
CA ARG A 459 6.52 27.10 -19.84
C ARG A 459 7.42 25.89 -20.08
N THR A 460 8.40 25.68 -19.22
CA THR A 460 9.32 24.54 -19.25
C THR A 460 8.57 23.22 -19.14
N ALA A 461 7.71 23.06 -18.13
CA ALA A 461 6.87 21.87 -17.93
C ALA A 461 5.93 21.60 -19.13
N LEU A 462 5.25 22.64 -19.61
CA LEU A 462 4.29 22.54 -20.72
C LEU A 462 4.98 22.20 -22.05
N MET A 463 6.12 22.84 -22.35
CA MET A 463 6.94 22.50 -23.50
C MET A 463 7.46 21.06 -23.42
N GLY A 464 7.82 20.59 -22.24
CA GLY A 464 8.23 19.20 -22.04
C GLY A 464 7.13 18.19 -22.40
N ARG A 465 5.85 18.51 -22.16
CA ARG A 465 4.70 17.68 -22.58
C ARG A 465 4.50 17.72 -24.10
N ILE A 466 4.58 18.91 -24.69
CA ILE A 466 4.51 19.11 -26.15
C ILE A 466 5.61 18.31 -26.85
N ASN A 467 6.85 18.42 -26.36
CA ASN A 467 8.02 17.70 -26.87
C ASN A 467 7.82 16.18 -26.81
N GLN A 468 7.25 15.67 -25.71
CA GLN A 468 6.93 14.25 -25.58
C GLN A 468 5.91 13.80 -26.65
N CYS A 469 4.83 14.57 -26.86
CA CYS A 469 3.85 14.27 -27.91
C CYS A 469 4.49 14.28 -29.31
N ARG A 470 5.29 15.31 -29.62
CA ARG A 470 6.04 15.41 -30.89
C ARG A 470 6.98 14.23 -31.10
N TYR A 471 7.68 13.80 -30.05
CA TYR A 471 8.54 12.62 -30.09
C TYR A 471 7.78 11.34 -30.45
N TYR A 472 6.62 11.10 -29.82
CA TYR A 472 5.83 9.92 -30.13
C TYR A 472 5.19 10.00 -31.52
N LEU A 473 4.69 11.16 -31.94
CA LEU A 473 4.15 11.35 -33.29
C LEU A 473 5.22 11.19 -34.38
N ASN A 474 6.47 11.51 -34.11
CA ASN A 474 7.56 11.22 -35.04
C ASN A 474 7.73 9.71 -35.31
N LYS A 475 7.44 8.86 -34.31
CA LYS A 475 7.45 7.40 -34.46
C LYS A 475 6.15 6.83 -35.00
N SER A 476 5.02 7.44 -34.62
CA SER A 476 3.67 7.01 -34.95
C SER A 476 2.83 8.19 -35.47
N PRO A 477 3.06 8.69 -36.70
CA PRO A 477 2.45 9.93 -37.18
C PRO A 477 0.92 9.89 -37.33
N GLN A 478 0.32 8.71 -37.28
CA GLN A 478 -1.13 8.52 -37.44
C GLN A 478 -1.88 8.35 -36.12
N ASP A 479 -1.18 8.41 -34.98
CA ASP A 479 -1.80 8.29 -33.67
C ASP A 479 -2.72 9.50 -33.38
N MET A 480 -4.02 9.27 -33.35
CA MET A 480 -5.02 10.33 -33.16
C MET A 480 -5.17 10.76 -31.70
N GLU A 481 -4.89 9.87 -30.75
CA GLU A 481 -4.95 10.19 -29.33
C GLU A 481 -3.83 11.16 -28.97
N ILE A 482 -2.61 10.88 -29.44
CA ILE A 482 -1.45 11.76 -29.23
C ILE A 482 -1.62 13.10 -29.96
N LYS A 483 -2.25 13.12 -31.15
CA LYS A 483 -2.58 14.38 -31.85
C LYS A 483 -3.54 15.25 -31.05
N THR A 484 -4.60 14.66 -30.51
CA THR A 484 -5.56 15.38 -29.66
C THR A 484 -4.85 15.90 -28.40
N HIS A 485 -4.05 15.07 -27.74
CA HIS A 485 -3.32 15.49 -26.54
C HIS A 485 -2.30 16.59 -26.82
N LEU A 486 -1.64 16.57 -27.99
CA LEU A 486 -0.74 17.65 -28.41
C LEU A 486 -1.49 18.98 -28.53
N GLN A 487 -2.68 18.98 -29.16
CA GLN A 487 -3.50 20.19 -29.28
C GLN A 487 -3.91 20.74 -27.92
N GLU A 488 -4.30 19.87 -26.98
CA GLU A 488 -4.60 20.25 -25.60
C GLU A 488 -3.40 20.89 -24.91
N CYS A 489 -2.21 20.29 -25.05
CA CYS A 489 -0.98 20.83 -24.46
C CYS A 489 -0.58 22.19 -25.07
N GLU A 490 -0.74 22.36 -26.39
CA GLU A 490 -0.45 23.63 -27.08
C GLU A 490 -1.42 24.74 -26.67
N GLU A 491 -2.71 24.41 -26.52
CA GLU A 491 -3.71 25.36 -26.02
C GLU A 491 -3.46 25.74 -24.55
N GLU A 492 -3.08 24.77 -23.72
CA GLU A 492 -2.72 25.03 -22.33
C GLU A 492 -1.50 25.95 -22.22
N LEU A 493 -0.48 25.77 -23.06
CA LEU A 493 0.65 26.67 -23.15
C LEU A 493 0.23 28.08 -23.59
N ARG A 494 -0.64 28.20 -24.60
CA ARG A 494 -1.15 29.50 -25.06
C ARG A 494 -1.87 30.24 -23.93
N ILE A 495 -2.78 29.55 -23.23
CA ILE A 495 -3.49 30.10 -22.08
C ILE A 495 -2.49 30.52 -20.99
N PHE A 496 -1.51 29.67 -20.66
CA PHE A 496 -0.47 30.00 -19.69
C PHE A 496 0.24 31.30 -20.08
N GLU A 497 0.72 31.45 -21.31
CA GLU A 497 1.46 32.67 -21.72
C GLU A 497 0.61 33.94 -21.73
N GLU A 498 -0.69 33.83 -22.00
CA GLU A 498 -1.63 34.96 -22.00
C GLU A 498 -2.05 35.39 -20.59
N SER A 499 -2.29 34.41 -19.71
CA SER A 499 -2.92 34.62 -18.39
C SER A 499 -1.95 34.58 -17.21
N HIS A 500 -0.81 33.89 -17.34
CA HIS A 500 0.17 33.66 -16.29
C HIS A 500 1.58 34.01 -16.78
N ARG A 501 2.22 34.99 -16.14
CA ARG A 501 3.59 35.38 -16.54
C ARG A 501 4.69 34.58 -15.84
N ASN A 502 4.35 33.90 -14.75
CA ASN A 502 5.28 33.19 -13.88
C ASN A 502 4.81 31.75 -13.61
N PRO A 503 5.72 30.80 -13.33
CA PRO A 503 5.36 29.46 -12.89
C PRO A 503 4.47 29.47 -11.66
N TYR A 504 3.57 28.50 -11.55
CA TYR A 504 2.73 28.30 -10.37
C TYR A 504 2.38 26.83 -10.18
N TRP A 505 1.89 26.49 -8.99
CA TRP A 505 1.32 25.18 -8.69
C TRP A 505 -0.20 25.23 -8.81
N SER A 506 -0.81 24.22 -9.44
CA SER A 506 -2.26 24.10 -9.45
C SER A 506 -2.81 23.99 -8.03
N GLU A 507 -4.09 24.32 -7.86
CA GLU A 507 -4.82 23.98 -6.65
C GLU A 507 -4.65 22.48 -6.32
N LEU A 508 -4.65 22.17 -5.03
CA LEU A 508 -4.55 20.80 -4.55
C LEU A 508 -5.83 20.09 -4.93
N TYR A 509 -5.72 19.09 -5.80
CA TYR A 509 -6.78 18.12 -5.99
C TYR A 509 -6.80 17.22 -4.76
N ASN A 510 -7.90 17.30 -4.00
CA ASN A 510 -8.19 16.38 -2.92
C ASN A 510 -9.51 15.67 -3.27
N PRO A 511 -9.49 14.36 -3.57
CA PRO A 511 -10.68 13.61 -3.92
C PRO A 511 -11.63 13.50 -2.71
N ASP A 512 -12.94 13.57 -2.96
CA ASP A 512 -13.96 13.30 -1.95
C ASP A 512 -14.22 11.79 -1.93
N ILE A 513 -13.55 11.07 -1.03
CA ILE A 513 -13.55 9.61 -1.07
C ILE A 513 -14.47 9.01 -0.02
N GLN A 514 -15.23 8.01 -0.45
CA GLN A 514 -16.04 7.15 0.38
C GLN A 514 -15.55 5.71 0.28
N LEU A 515 -15.72 4.96 1.37
CA LEU A 515 -15.49 3.52 1.37
C LEU A 515 -16.56 2.84 0.49
N ILE A 516 -16.12 1.96 -0.38
CA ILE A 516 -16.93 1.30 -1.41
C ILE A 516 -17.38 -0.07 -0.89
N PRO A 517 -18.68 -0.29 -0.70
CA PRO A 517 -19.19 -1.57 -0.23
C PRO A 517 -18.82 -2.71 -1.16
N ASN A 518 -18.48 -3.85 -0.58
CA ASN A 518 -18.14 -5.07 -1.32
C ASN A 518 -18.29 -6.29 -0.42
N ASP A 519 -19.10 -7.26 -0.81
CA ASP A 519 -19.34 -8.48 -0.04
C ASP A 519 -18.30 -9.59 -0.32
N THR A 520 -17.62 -9.54 -1.47
CA THR A 520 -16.58 -10.53 -1.83
C THR A 520 -15.32 -10.29 -1.02
N THR A 521 -14.76 -11.32 -0.37
CA THR A 521 -13.41 -11.20 0.20
C THR A 521 -12.38 -11.22 -0.93
N LEU A 522 -11.79 -10.06 -1.22
CA LEU A 522 -10.80 -9.88 -2.28
C LEU A 522 -9.39 -9.95 -1.69
N ILE A 523 -8.59 -10.94 -2.10
CA ILE A 523 -7.19 -11.07 -1.69
C ILE A 523 -6.28 -10.64 -2.83
N VAL A 524 -5.50 -9.59 -2.62
CA VAL A 524 -4.64 -8.98 -3.64
C VAL A 524 -3.19 -9.36 -3.37
N LEU A 525 -2.56 -10.04 -4.33
CA LEU A 525 -1.15 -10.45 -4.20
C LEU A 525 -0.23 -9.37 -4.77
N THR A 526 0.73 -8.90 -3.96
CA THR A 526 1.65 -7.81 -4.32
C THR A 526 3.13 -8.21 -4.23
N ASP A 527 3.97 -7.54 -5.02
CA ASP A 527 5.43 -7.64 -4.96
C ASP A 527 6.09 -6.30 -5.31
N GLY A 528 7.42 -6.24 -5.18
CA GLY A 528 8.22 -5.04 -5.49
C GLY A 528 8.23 -4.63 -6.97
N ASN A 529 7.55 -5.36 -7.86
CA ASN A 529 7.41 -5.01 -9.26
C ASN A 529 6.06 -4.36 -9.59
N VAL A 530 5.14 -4.28 -8.62
CA VAL A 530 3.89 -3.54 -8.79
C VAL A 530 4.20 -2.05 -8.80
N ALA A 531 4.03 -1.35 -9.93
CA ALA A 531 4.43 0.04 -10.10
C ALA A 531 3.39 0.85 -10.87
N SER A 532 3.44 2.19 -10.75
CA SER A 532 2.65 3.10 -11.58
C SER A 532 1.15 2.77 -11.56
N SER A 533 0.48 2.51 -12.68
CA SER A 533 -0.94 2.10 -12.69
C SER A 533 -1.23 0.82 -11.89
N GLY A 534 -0.24 -0.05 -11.66
CA GLY A 534 -0.36 -1.18 -10.72
C GLY A 534 -0.55 -0.71 -9.28
N GLU A 535 0.17 0.33 -8.87
CA GLU A 535 0.00 0.96 -7.56
C GLU A 535 -1.23 1.87 -7.50
N ALA A 536 -1.64 2.48 -8.61
CA ALA A 536 -2.93 3.15 -8.71
C ALA A 536 -4.08 2.17 -8.44
N PHE A 537 -3.96 0.93 -8.93
CA PHE A 537 -4.92 -0.12 -8.64
C PHE A 537 -4.93 -0.51 -7.15
N ILE A 538 -3.75 -0.61 -6.51
CA ILE A 538 -3.67 -0.78 -5.04
C ILE A 538 -4.43 0.35 -4.35
N GLY A 539 -4.19 1.60 -4.75
CA GLY A 539 -4.90 2.76 -4.22
C GLY A 539 -6.41 2.64 -4.33
N MET A 540 -6.93 2.36 -5.53
CA MET A 540 -8.38 2.17 -5.76
C MET A 540 -8.95 1.01 -4.93
N LEU A 541 -8.23 -0.11 -4.82
CA LEU A 541 -8.67 -1.27 -4.03
C LEU A 541 -8.64 -1.02 -2.52
N ARG A 542 -7.82 -0.09 -2.02
CA ARG A 542 -7.85 0.32 -0.60
C ARG A 542 -9.17 1.01 -0.22
N LEU A 543 -9.88 1.54 -1.22
CA LEU A 543 -11.20 2.16 -1.09
C LEU A 543 -12.32 1.15 -1.06
N VAL A 544 -12.05 -0.12 -1.34
CA VAL A 544 -13.05 -1.19 -1.37
C VAL A 544 -13.05 -1.94 -0.03
N GLU A 545 -14.23 -2.26 0.47
CA GLU A 545 -14.41 -3.11 1.66
C GLU A 545 -13.94 -4.54 1.40
N ASN A 546 -13.61 -5.27 2.47
CA ASN A 546 -13.23 -6.70 2.41
C ASN A 546 -12.05 -7.00 1.47
N VAL A 547 -11.07 -6.09 1.40
CA VAL A 547 -9.82 -6.28 0.64
C VAL A 547 -8.64 -6.57 1.57
N VAL A 548 -7.90 -7.65 1.30
CA VAL A 548 -6.66 -8.02 2.00
C VAL A 548 -5.47 -7.99 1.03
N PHE A 549 -4.50 -7.12 1.26
CA PHE A 549 -3.22 -7.12 0.52
C PHE A 549 -2.24 -8.08 1.18
N LEU A 550 -1.64 -8.97 0.40
CA LEU A 550 -0.75 -10.03 0.88
C LEU A 550 0.45 -10.19 -0.07
N GLY A 551 1.66 -10.23 0.50
CA GLY A 551 2.89 -10.36 -0.29
C GLY A 551 3.99 -9.45 0.23
N GLU A 552 4.59 -8.68 -0.68
CA GLU A 552 5.63 -7.70 -0.36
C GLU A 552 5.19 -6.29 -0.77
N ASN A 553 5.94 -5.28 -0.33
CA ASN A 553 5.69 -3.89 -0.69
C ASN A 553 5.82 -3.66 -2.20
N SER A 554 5.00 -2.76 -2.74
CA SER A 554 5.06 -2.35 -4.14
C SER A 554 6.28 -1.49 -4.46
N ALA A 555 6.48 -1.13 -5.73
CA ALA A 555 7.70 -0.48 -6.23
C ALA A 555 7.91 0.96 -5.72
N GLY A 556 6.85 1.69 -5.37
CA GLY A 556 6.92 3.08 -4.98
C GLY A 556 7.31 4.00 -6.14
N GLY A 557 6.59 3.94 -7.24
CA GLY A 557 6.84 4.75 -8.43
C GLY A 557 5.63 5.59 -8.81
N CYS A 558 5.00 6.24 -7.82
CA CYS A 558 3.78 7.01 -8.03
C CYS A 558 3.85 8.46 -7.55
N MET A 559 4.80 8.83 -6.67
CA MET A 559 4.78 10.15 -6.03
C MET A 559 5.05 11.28 -7.03
N PHE A 560 5.92 11.02 -8.00
CA PHE A 560 6.30 11.98 -9.02
C PHE A 560 5.82 11.45 -10.36
N GLY A 561 4.88 12.13 -11.00
CA GLY A 561 4.30 11.67 -12.26
C GLY A 561 4.10 12.78 -13.28
N TYR A 562 3.35 12.44 -14.33
CA TYR A 562 3.23 13.26 -15.55
C TYR A 562 4.62 13.54 -16.15
N ILE A 563 5.14 12.52 -16.83
CA ILE A 563 6.47 12.55 -17.44
C ILE A 563 6.49 13.58 -18.57
N THR A 564 7.55 14.37 -18.62
CA THR A 564 7.85 15.34 -19.69
C THR A 564 9.17 14.99 -20.34
N LEU A 565 9.36 15.43 -21.59
CA LEU A 565 10.57 15.15 -22.36
C LEU A 565 11.31 16.45 -22.71
N HIS A 566 12.59 16.49 -22.35
CA HIS A 566 13.49 17.60 -22.66
C HIS A 566 14.79 17.05 -23.25
N GLN A 567 15.64 17.95 -23.71
CA GLN A 567 16.91 17.62 -24.35
C GLN A 567 17.96 18.69 -24.01
N LEU A 568 19.21 18.28 -23.79
CA LEU A 568 20.32 19.22 -23.61
C LEU A 568 20.78 19.80 -24.96
N PRO A 569 21.13 21.10 -25.03
CA PRO A 569 21.30 21.82 -26.29
C PRO A 569 22.48 21.38 -27.16
N HIS A 570 23.55 20.81 -26.58
CA HIS A 570 24.74 20.42 -27.34
C HIS A 570 24.97 18.92 -27.43
N SER A 571 24.76 18.19 -26.32
CA SER A 571 24.92 16.73 -26.31
C SER A 571 23.70 16.00 -26.86
N HIS A 572 22.56 16.69 -26.94
CA HIS A 572 21.26 16.10 -27.25
C HIS A 572 20.84 14.98 -26.30
N LEU A 573 21.45 14.89 -25.10
CA LEU A 573 21.05 13.94 -24.07
C LEU A 573 19.60 14.19 -23.67
N SER A 574 18.80 13.12 -23.68
CA SER A 574 17.40 13.17 -23.30
C SER A 574 17.24 13.26 -21.79
N ILE A 575 16.32 14.13 -21.36
CA ILE A 575 15.95 14.31 -19.97
C ILE A 575 14.46 14.03 -19.83
N ARG A 576 14.08 13.17 -18.88
CA ARG A 576 12.69 12.96 -18.49
C ARG A 576 12.47 13.52 -17.11
N LEU A 577 11.58 14.49 -16.98
CA LEU A 577 11.18 15.10 -15.70
C LEU A 577 9.73 14.78 -15.40
N THR A 578 9.31 14.94 -14.16
CA THR A 578 7.92 14.83 -13.70
C THR A 578 7.37 16.21 -13.35
N THR A 579 6.08 16.43 -13.56
CA THR A 579 5.43 17.74 -13.29
C THR A 579 4.30 17.68 -12.29
N ARG A 580 3.86 16.49 -11.87
CA ARG A 580 2.77 16.31 -10.92
C ARG A 580 3.26 15.58 -9.69
N LEU A 581 2.93 16.13 -8.52
CA LEU A 581 3.08 15.46 -7.24
C LEU A 581 1.80 14.70 -6.94
N TYR A 582 1.94 13.46 -6.52
CA TYR A 582 0.88 12.62 -5.99
C TYR A 582 1.26 12.23 -4.57
N TYR A 583 0.30 12.29 -3.66
CA TYR A 583 0.44 11.74 -2.32
C TYR A 583 -0.75 10.82 -2.06
N PRO A 584 -0.53 9.60 -1.53
CA PRO A 584 -1.59 8.85 -0.86
C PRO A 584 -2.37 9.75 0.11
N LEU A 585 -3.62 9.41 0.41
CA LEU A 585 -4.48 10.24 1.28
C LEU A 585 -3.98 10.36 2.71
N ASP A 586 -3.25 9.35 3.19
CA ASP A 586 -2.53 9.37 4.46
C ASP A 586 -1.21 10.18 4.40
N LEU A 587 -0.93 10.81 3.25
CA LEU A 587 0.28 11.58 2.93
C LEU A 587 1.59 10.81 3.11
N GLN A 588 1.55 9.48 3.21
CA GLN A 588 2.75 8.69 3.34
C GLN A 588 3.65 8.84 2.11
N PHE A 589 4.93 9.12 2.35
CA PHE A 589 5.92 9.16 1.29
C PHE A 589 6.32 7.74 0.88
N ILE A 590 5.81 7.29 -0.26
CA ILE A 590 6.00 5.92 -0.75
C ILE A 590 7.04 5.80 -1.87
N GLU A 591 7.67 6.87 -2.35
CA GLU A 591 8.64 6.76 -3.46
C GLU A 591 9.84 5.86 -3.08
N GLY A 592 10.14 4.88 -3.94
CA GLY A 592 11.18 3.86 -3.71
C GLY A 592 10.90 2.90 -2.56
N LYS A 593 9.68 2.90 -2.01
CA LYS A 593 9.23 2.01 -0.91
C LYS A 593 7.92 1.29 -1.25
N GLY A 594 7.00 1.99 -1.92
CA GLY A 594 5.66 1.52 -2.24
C GLY A 594 4.73 1.36 -1.05
N PHE A 595 3.55 0.81 -1.35
CA PHE A 595 2.53 0.43 -0.40
C PHE A 595 2.90 -0.85 0.31
N SER A 596 2.77 -0.85 1.64
CA SER A 596 2.87 -2.06 2.45
C SER A 596 1.64 -2.97 2.27
N PRO A 597 1.81 -4.30 2.18
CA PRO A 597 0.69 -5.23 2.32
C PRO A 597 0.18 -5.25 3.77
N HIS A 598 -1.01 -5.83 3.98
CA HIS A 598 -1.50 -6.15 5.33
C HIS A 598 -0.76 -7.35 5.90
N LEU A 599 -0.57 -8.39 5.08
CA LEU A 599 0.14 -9.61 5.46
C LEU A 599 1.43 -9.76 4.65
N TRP A 600 2.56 -9.73 5.33
CA TRP A 600 3.90 -9.80 4.74
C TRP A 600 4.31 -11.25 4.56
N VAL A 601 4.34 -11.72 3.32
CA VAL A 601 4.78 -13.08 2.98
C VAL A 601 5.77 -13.01 1.83
N PRO A 602 6.70 -13.98 1.73
CA PRO A 602 7.59 -14.04 0.58
C PRO A 602 6.76 -14.03 -0.71
N ALA A 603 7.00 -13.06 -1.59
CA ALA A 603 6.17 -12.86 -2.77
C ALA A 603 6.06 -14.13 -3.62
N SER A 604 7.09 -14.99 -3.62
CA SER A 604 7.06 -16.27 -4.36
C SER A 604 6.07 -17.29 -3.83
N ASP A 605 5.76 -17.25 -2.54
CA ASP A 605 4.95 -18.24 -1.84
C ASP A 605 3.52 -17.75 -1.55
N ALA A 606 3.28 -16.45 -1.74
CA ALA A 606 2.03 -15.73 -1.46
C ALA A 606 0.77 -16.50 -1.89
N LEU A 607 0.72 -16.98 -3.14
CA LEU A 607 -0.45 -17.69 -3.67
C LEU A 607 -0.72 -19.01 -2.93
N ASN A 608 0.32 -19.76 -2.58
CA ASN A 608 0.13 -21.04 -1.88
C ASN A 608 -0.35 -20.80 -0.45
N TYR A 609 0.20 -19.78 0.22
CA TYR A 609 -0.12 -19.48 1.61
C TYR A 609 -1.57 -18.97 1.74
N VAL A 610 -2.02 -18.10 0.82
CA VAL A 610 -3.41 -17.63 0.83
C VAL A 610 -4.40 -18.77 0.56
N VAL A 611 -4.11 -19.67 -0.38
CA VAL A 611 -5.00 -20.81 -0.66
C VAL A 611 -5.11 -21.70 0.59
N ALA A 612 -3.98 -22.01 1.23
CA ALA A 612 -3.99 -22.78 2.47
C ALA A 612 -4.77 -22.09 3.61
N ALA A 613 -4.64 -20.77 3.73
CA ALA A 613 -5.36 -20.00 4.74
C ALA A 613 -6.87 -19.97 4.50
N ILE A 614 -7.31 -19.80 3.25
CA ILE A 614 -8.74 -19.84 2.90
C ILE A 614 -9.31 -21.25 3.15
N GLU A 615 -8.63 -22.31 2.70
CA GLU A 615 -9.08 -23.70 2.93
C GLU A 615 -9.22 -24.04 4.42
N LYS A 616 -8.36 -23.46 5.25
CA LYS A 616 -8.38 -23.62 6.70
C LYS A 616 -9.47 -22.78 7.38
N GLY A 617 -10.03 -21.79 6.68
CA GLY A 617 -10.87 -20.77 7.30
C GLY A 617 -10.05 -19.97 8.30
N VAL A 618 -8.90 -19.47 7.87
CA VAL A 618 -8.16 -18.40 8.53
C VAL A 618 -8.56 -17.06 7.90
N LEU A 619 -8.47 -16.96 6.58
CA LEU A 619 -8.96 -15.81 5.80
C LEU A 619 -10.44 -15.94 5.38
#